data_AF-A0A2J8PH41-F1
#
_entry.id   AF-A0A2J8PH41-F1
#
_cell.length_a   1.000
_cell.length_b   1.000
_cell.length_c   1.000
_cell.angle_alpha   90.00
_cell.angle_beta   90.00
_cell.angle_gamma   90.00
#
_symmetry.space_group_name_H-M   'P 1'
#
loop_
_entity.id
_entity.type
_entity.pdbx_description
1 polymer ?
#
loop_
_entity_poly.entity_id
_entity_poly.type
_entity_poly.pdbx_seq_one_letter_code
_entity_poly.pdbx_strand_id
1 'polypeptide(L)'
;MAKNRRDRNSWGGFSEKTYEWSSEEEEPVKKAGPVQVLIVKDDHSFELDETALNRILLSEAVRDKEVVAVSVAGAFRKGKSFLMDFMLRYMYNQESVDWV
;
A
#
# COMPACT_ATOMS: atom_id res chain seq x y z
N MET A 1 -40.51 65.56 -17.70
CA MET A 1 -41.02 64.48 -16.83
C MET A 1 -40.96 63.16 -17.59
N ALA A 2 -40.63 62.05 -16.92
CA ALA A 2 -40.27 60.70 -17.43
C ALA A 2 -38.81 60.60 -17.90
N LYS A 3 -37.90 60.06 -17.08
CA LYS A 3 -37.56 58.64 -16.80
C LYS A 3 -36.40 58.20 -17.69
N ASN A 4 -35.20 58.03 -17.11
CA ASN A 4 -34.43 56.82 -17.41
C ASN A 4 -33.58 56.36 -16.23
N ARG A 5 -33.58 55.05 -16.03
CA ARG A 5 -33.05 54.30 -14.89
C ARG A 5 -31.52 54.30 -14.91
N ARG A 6 -30.90 54.49 -13.74
CA ARG A 6 -29.48 54.22 -13.51
C ARG A 6 -29.35 52.76 -13.08
N ASP A 7 -28.74 51.95 -13.93
CA ASP A 7 -28.38 50.58 -13.61
C ASP A 7 -27.28 50.57 -12.54
N ARG A 8 -27.56 49.79 -11.49
CA ARG A 8 -26.59 49.42 -10.47
C ARG A 8 -25.86 48.18 -10.96
N ASN A 9 -24.54 48.23 -10.95
CA ASN A 9 -23.71 47.06 -10.74
C ASN A 9 -22.51 47.47 -9.90
N SER A 10 -22.70 47.28 -8.60
CA SER A 10 -21.66 47.15 -7.59
C SER A 10 -20.84 45.91 -7.92
N TRP A 11 -19.58 46.07 -8.31
CA TRP A 11 -18.61 44.98 -8.24
C TRP A 11 -17.66 45.26 -7.09
N GLY A 12 -18.02 44.67 -5.95
CA GLY A 12 -17.10 44.44 -4.84
C GLY A 12 -15.96 43.54 -5.27
N GLY A 13 -14.78 43.84 -4.73
CA GLY A 13 -13.53 43.17 -5.06
C GLY A 13 -13.62 41.66 -4.90
N PHE A 14 -13.32 40.95 -5.99
CA PHE A 14 -12.89 39.58 -5.94
C PHE A 14 -11.36 39.59 -5.90
N SER A 15 -10.83 39.36 -4.71
CA SER A 15 -9.43 38.94 -4.55
C SER A 15 -9.25 37.67 -5.38
N GLU A 16 -8.40 37.75 -6.40
CA GLU A 16 -7.86 36.58 -7.09
C GLU A 16 -7.10 35.74 -6.06
N LYS A 17 -7.81 34.80 -5.43
CA LYS A 17 -7.17 33.69 -4.73
C LYS A 17 -6.64 32.76 -5.79
N THR A 18 -5.37 32.96 -6.15
CA THR A 18 -4.53 31.97 -6.81
C THR A 18 -4.69 30.67 -6.03
N TYR A 19 -5.33 29.67 -6.62
CA TYR A 19 -5.35 28.32 -6.08
C TYR A 19 -3.92 27.79 -6.18
N GLU A 20 -3.17 28.02 -5.13
CA GLU A 20 -1.86 27.43 -4.90
C GLU A 20 -2.10 25.93 -4.69
N TRP A 21 -1.88 25.16 -5.77
CA TRP A 21 -1.84 23.71 -5.70
C TRP A 21 -0.67 23.36 -4.79
N SER A 22 -0.96 23.14 -3.51
CA SER A 22 -0.02 22.48 -2.61
C SER A 22 0.15 21.08 -3.17
N SER A 23 1.26 20.85 -3.87
CA SER A 23 1.79 19.52 -4.13
C SER A 23 2.14 18.93 -2.77
N GLU A 24 1.12 18.47 -2.04
CA GLU A 24 1.32 17.41 -1.07
C GLU A 24 1.78 16.24 -1.93
N GLU A 25 3.10 16.03 -1.96
CA GLU A 25 3.68 14.78 -2.39
C GLU A 25 3.06 13.71 -1.50
N GLU A 26 1.96 13.10 -1.94
CA GLU A 26 1.49 11.86 -1.37
C GLU A 26 2.60 10.85 -1.60
N GLU A 27 3.48 10.72 -0.59
CA GLU A 27 4.47 9.65 -0.47
C GLU A 27 3.78 8.34 -0.89
N PRO A 28 4.24 7.67 -1.95
CA PRO A 28 3.53 6.54 -2.50
C PRO A 28 3.41 5.47 -1.42
N VAL A 29 2.18 5.21 -0.98
CA VAL A 29 1.88 4.15 -0.03
C VAL A 29 2.46 2.85 -0.58
N LYS A 30 3.54 2.38 0.03
CA LYS A 30 4.30 1.23 -0.45
C LYS A 30 3.43 -0.02 -0.31
N LYS A 31 2.85 -0.48 -1.42
CA LYS A 31 1.99 -1.66 -1.47
C LYS A 31 2.72 -2.91 -0.97
N ALA A 32 2.02 -3.77 -0.23
CA ALA A 32 2.55 -5.05 0.22
C ALA A 32 2.96 -5.95 -0.97
N GLY A 33 4.02 -6.75 -0.79
CA GLY A 33 4.53 -7.64 -1.83
C GLY A 33 5.51 -8.68 -1.27
N PRO A 34 5.92 -9.66 -2.09
CA PRO A 34 6.86 -10.70 -1.66
C PRO A 34 8.23 -10.10 -1.36
N VAL A 35 8.87 -10.58 -0.30
CA VAL A 35 10.23 -10.20 0.10
C VAL A 35 11.09 -11.45 0.17
N GLN A 36 12.16 -11.50 -0.62
CA GLN A 36 13.12 -12.60 -0.58
C GLN A 36 13.96 -12.47 0.69
N VAL A 37 13.86 -13.44 1.60
CA VAL A 37 14.63 -13.44 2.85
C VAL A 37 15.81 -14.39 2.82
N LEU A 38 15.70 -15.52 2.12
CA LEU A 38 16.77 -16.51 1.96
C LEU A 38 17.22 -16.55 0.50
N ILE A 39 18.46 -16.22 0.23
CA ILE A 39 19.03 -16.18 -1.12
C ILE A 39 19.89 -17.43 -1.32
N VAL A 40 19.66 -18.13 -2.42
CA VAL A 40 20.51 -19.25 -2.86
C VAL A 40 21.42 -18.71 -3.96
N LYS A 41 22.73 -18.74 -3.73
CA LYS A 41 23.73 -18.29 -4.70
C LYS A 41 24.07 -19.39 -5.69
N ASP A 42 24.74 -19.00 -6.77
CA ASP A 42 25.19 -19.92 -7.82
C ASP A 42 26.24 -20.92 -7.33
N ASP A 43 27.02 -20.55 -6.30
CA ASP A 43 27.99 -21.44 -5.63
C ASP A 43 27.34 -22.39 -4.61
N HIS A 44 26.00 -22.50 -4.62
CA HIS A 44 25.19 -23.29 -3.69
C HIS A 44 25.30 -22.86 -2.22
N SER A 45 25.85 -21.68 -1.94
CA SER A 45 25.80 -21.09 -0.61
C SER A 45 24.45 -20.40 -0.35
N PHE A 46 24.16 -20.19 0.93
CA PHE A 46 22.96 -19.52 1.39
C PHE A 46 23.32 -18.18 2.03
N GLU A 47 22.55 -17.14 1.72
CA GLU A 47 22.65 -15.84 2.36
C GLU A 47 21.28 -15.44 2.92
N LEU A 48 21.26 -14.90 4.13
CA LEU A 48 20.07 -14.38 4.79
C LEU A 48 20.06 -12.86 4.64
N ASP A 49 18.99 -12.31 4.07
CA ASP A 49 18.74 -10.85 4.10
C ASP A 49 18.15 -10.46 5.46
N GLU A 50 19.04 -10.31 6.44
CA GLU A 50 18.68 -9.89 7.80
C GLU A 50 18.02 -8.52 7.81
N THR A 51 18.42 -7.61 6.92
CA THR A 51 17.87 -6.25 6.87
C THR A 51 16.39 -6.28 6.46
N ALA A 52 16.06 -7.05 5.43
CA ALA A 52 14.70 -7.22 4.98
C ALA A 52 13.84 -7.97 5.99
N LEU A 53 14.38 -9.02 6.63
CA LEU A 53 13.66 -9.80 7.64
C LEU A 53 13.37 -8.98 8.89
N ASN A 54 14.37 -8.24 9.40
CA ASN A 54 14.22 -7.38 10.57
C ASN A 54 13.20 -6.27 10.33
N ARG A 55 13.17 -5.67 9.13
CA ARG A 55 12.16 -4.66 8.77
C ARG A 55 10.73 -5.18 8.90
N ILE A 56 10.49 -6.46 8.61
CA ILE A 56 9.16 -7.07 8.65
C ILE A 56 8.81 -7.50 10.07
N LEU A 57 9.66 -8.33 10.69
CA LEU A 57 9.34 -9.02 11.94
C LEU A 57 9.66 -8.23 13.21
N LEU A 58 10.57 -7.23 13.13
CA LEU A 58 10.94 -6.40 14.29
C LEU A 58 10.27 -5.03 14.29
N SER A 59 9.27 -4.81 13.43
CA SER A 59 8.45 -3.60 13.49
C SER A 59 7.65 -3.54 14.79
N GLU A 60 7.51 -2.34 15.36
CA GLU A 60 6.85 -2.12 16.66
C GLU A 60 5.45 -2.73 16.73
N ALA A 61 4.72 -2.72 15.61
CA ALA A 61 3.37 -3.26 15.52
C ALA A 61 3.29 -4.79 15.71
N VAL A 62 4.38 -5.55 15.51
CA VAL A 62 4.33 -7.02 15.49
C VAL A 62 5.41 -7.72 16.32
N ARG A 63 6.52 -7.05 16.67
CA ARG A 63 7.72 -7.70 17.25
C ARG A 63 7.48 -8.47 18.56
N ASP A 64 6.52 -8.02 19.37
CA ASP A 64 6.24 -8.55 20.70
C ASP A 64 5.01 -9.49 20.71
N LYS A 65 4.53 -9.90 19.54
CA LYS A 65 3.37 -10.80 19.39
C LYS A 65 3.82 -12.25 19.17
N GLU A 66 3.04 -13.19 19.69
CA GLU A 66 3.20 -14.61 19.32
C GLU A 66 3.02 -14.78 17.81
N VAL A 67 3.83 -15.65 17.21
CA VAL A 67 3.92 -15.79 15.75
C VAL A 67 3.40 -17.15 15.30
N VAL A 68 2.62 -17.15 14.21
CA VAL A 68 2.23 -18.35 13.46
C VAL A 68 2.94 -18.30 12.11
N ALA A 69 3.76 -19.31 11.82
CA ALA A 69 4.43 -19.45 10.54
C ALA A 69 3.70 -20.48 9.67
N VAL A 70 3.19 -20.03 8.52
CA VAL A 70 2.57 -20.90 7.51
C VAL A 70 3.54 -21.05 6.34
N SER A 71 3.87 -22.28 5.96
CA SER A 71 4.78 -22.56 4.84
C SER A 71 4.24 -23.63 3.91
N VAL A 72 4.60 -23.55 2.63
CA VAL A 72 4.27 -24.52 1.59
C VAL A 72 5.55 -24.95 0.90
N ALA A 73 5.90 -26.23 1.01
CA ALA A 73 7.09 -26.83 0.40
C ALA A 73 6.70 -27.99 -0.54
N GLY A 74 7.61 -28.35 -1.46
CA GLY A 74 7.42 -29.46 -2.39
C GLY A 74 8.01 -29.20 -3.78
N ALA A 75 7.74 -30.10 -4.72
CA ALA A 75 8.34 -30.09 -6.06
C ALA A 75 8.09 -28.79 -6.86
N PHE A 76 9.05 -28.43 -7.72
CA PHE A 76 8.97 -27.25 -8.58
C PHE A 76 7.80 -27.36 -9.57
N ARG A 77 7.11 -26.24 -9.83
CA ARG A 77 5.93 -26.14 -10.73
C ARG A 77 4.71 -27.00 -10.35
N LYS A 78 4.47 -27.21 -9.05
CA LYS A 78 3.26 -27.87 -8.52
C LYS A 78 2.23 -26.92 -7.88
N GLY A 79 2.20 -25.66 -8.31
CA GLY A 79 1.18 -24.71 -7.87
C GLY A 79 1.35 -24.15 -6.44
N LYS A 80 2.56 -24.18 -5.87
CA LYS A 80 2.81 -23.67 -4.51
C LYS A 80 2.50 -22.18 -4.36
N SER A 81 3.06 -21.34 -5.23
CA SER A 81 2.80 -19.89 -5.22
C SER A 81 1.32 -19.58 -5.48
N PHE A 82 0.70 -20.33 -6.41
CA PHE A 82 -0.73 -20.21 -6.69
C PHE A 82 -1.60 -20.46 -5.44
N LEU A 83 -1.28 -21.50 -4.65
CA LEU A 83 -1.98 -21.75 -3.39
C LEU A 83 -1.78 -20.62 -2.38
N MET A 84 -0.54 -20.11 -2.25
CA MET A 84 -0.24 -18.99 -1.34
C MET A 84 -1.00 -17.71 -1.73
N ASP A 85 -1.20 -17.46 -3.02
CA ASP A 85 -1.98 -16.31 -3.49
C ASP A 85 -3.45 -16.40 -3.04
N PHE A 86 -4.04 -17.59 -3.01
CA PHE A 86 -5.39 -17.80 -2.44
C PHE A 86 -5.42 -17.63 -0.92
N MET A 87 -4.39 -18.10 -0.21
CA MET A 87 -4.28 -17.85 1.23
C MET A 87 -4.21 -16.34 1.52
N LEU A 88 -3.49 -15.57 0.70
CA LEU A 88 -3.46 -14.11 0.83
C LEU A 88 -4.84 -13.50 0.61
N ARG A 89 -5.62 -13.93 -0.40
CA ARG A 89 -6.99 -13.47 -0.60
C ARG A 89 -7.85 -13.69 0.63
N TYR A 90 -7.76 -14.88 1.24
CA TYR A 90 -8.45 -15.18 2.49
C TYR A 90 -8.01 -14.24 3.63
N MET A 91 -6.70 -14.09 3.84
CA MET A 91 -6.15 -13.27 4.93
C MET A 91 -6.53 -11.78 4.82
N TYR A 92 -6.69 -11.26 3.60
CA TYR A 92 -7.12 -9.87 3.39
C TYR A 92 -8.64 -9.67 3.45
N ASN A 93 -9.45 -10.72 3.32
CA ASN A 93 -10.91 -10.62 3.20
C ASN A 93 -11.65 -11.56 4.17
N GLN A 94 -11.12 -11.78 5.37
CA GLN A 94 -11.64 -12.78 6.32
C GLN A 94 -13.12 -12.57 6.71
N GLU A 95 -13.61 -11.33 6.65
CA GLU A 95 -14.99 -10.97 7.01
C GLU A 95 -15.97 -11.04 5.82
N SER A 96 -15.47 -11.25 4.60
CA SER A 96 -16.32 -11.36 3.40
C SER A 96 -16.81 -12.80 3.22
N VAL A 97 -18.11 -12.96 2.99
CA VAL A 97 -18.72 -14.25 2.63
C VAL A 97 -18.17 -14.74 1.28
N ASP A 98 -17.89 -13.81 0.37
CA ASP A 98 -17.34 -14.06 -0.96
C ASP A 98 -15.87 -13.59 -1.01
N TRP A 99 -14.97 -14.34 -0.36
CA TRP A 99 -13.55 -14.01 -0.29
C TRP A 99 -12.71 -14.57 -1.46
N VAL A 100 -13.29 -15.45 -2.29
CA VAL A 100 -12.62 -16.20 -3.37
C VAL A 100 -12.62 -15.46 -4.70
#